data_AF-A0A935Z427-F1
#
_entry.id   AF-A0A935Z427-F1
#
_cell.length_a   1.000
_cell.length_b   1.000
_cell.length_c   1.000
_cell.angle_alpha   90.00
_cell.angle_beta   90.00
_cell.angle_gamma   90.00
#
_symmetry.space_group_name_H-M   'P 1'
#
loop_
_entity.id
_entity.type
_entity.pdbx_description
1 polymer ?
#
loop_
_entity_poly.entity_id
_entity_poly.type
_entity_poly.pdbx_seq_one_letter_code
_entity_poly.pdbx_strand_id
1 'polypeptide(L)'
;MKVRILLAVLVGLALVAVVGSASAEPTSAKYVEGRLLAPCCYQQTLDIHESELATALRVEIDGRVARGESAAAIEEDMVARYGERVRAVPKGAEPRGAITIVGGLAVLASFLGMLGLVRRWSRRASKESPEPARSRASSRTTDVALDQRIDADLRALDDASA
;
A
#
# COMPACT_ATOMS: atom_id res chain seq x y z
N MET A 1 0.51 -21.25 18.91
CA MET A 1 1.17 -20.31 17.97
C MET A 1 0.80 -20.54 16.50
N LYS A 2 0.71 -21.78 16.01
CA LYS A 2 0.39 -22.09 14.60
C LYS A 2 -0.95 -21.49 14.11
N VAL A 3 -1.99 -21.50 14.95
CA VAL A 3 -3.32 -20.94 14.64
C VAL A 3 -3.28 -19.41 14.46
N ARG A 4 -2.50 -18.68 15.28
CA ARG A 4 -2.34 -17.22 15.17
C ARG A 4 -1.58 -16.80 13.91
N ILE A 5 -0.61 -17.61 13.48
CA ILE A 5 0.13 -17.39 12.24
C ILE A 5 -0.74 -17.68 11.02
N LEU A 6 -1.53 -18.76 11.05
CA LEU A 6 -2.49 -19.09 10.00
C LEU A 6 -3.55 -17.99 9.84
N LEU A 7 -4.08 -17.46 10.95
CA LEU A 7 -5.01 -16.33 10.93
C LEU A 7 -4.38 -15.06 10.35
N ALA A 8 -3.15 -14.72 10.75
CA ALA A 8 -2.46 -13.54 10.22
C ALA A 8 -2.15 -13.66 8.72
N VAL A 9 -1.82 -14.87 8.23
CA VAL A 9 -1.60 -15.14 6.81
C VAL A 9 -2.91 -15.07 6.03
N LEU A 10 -4.00 -15.66 6.55
CA LEU A 10 -5.31 -15.60 5.90
C LEU A 10 -5.87 -14.17 5.84
N VAL A 11 -5.72 -13.39 6.91
CA VAL A 11 -6.10 -11.96 6.93
C VAL A 11 -5.24 -11.16 5.97
N GLY A 12 -3.92 -11.40 5.93
CA GLY A 12 -3.03 -10.74 4.97
C GLY A 12 -3.35 -11.10 3.52
N LEU A 13 -3.68 -12.36 3.23
CA LEU A 13 -4.04 -12.82 1.89
C LEU A 13 -5.39 -12.26 1.44
N ALA A 14 -6.37 -12.19 2.35
CA ALA A 14 -7.66 -11.56 2.09
C ALA A 14 -7.51 -10.05 1.81
N LEU A 15 -6.59 -9.36 2.50
CA LEU A 15 -6.33 -7.94 2.28
C LEU A 15 -5.70 -7.67 0.92
N VAL A 16 -4.81 -8.56 0.45
CA VAL A 16 -4.18 -8.45 -0.89
C VAL A 16 -5.20 -8.69 -2.01
N ALA A 17 -6.14 -9.62 -1.82
CA ALA A 17 -7.18 -9.91 -2.83
C ALA A 17 -8.12 -8.71 -3.08
N VAL A 18 -8.37 -7.88 -2.06
CA VAL A 18 -9.22 -6.67 -2.19
C VAL A 18 -8.51 -5.56 -2.99
N VAL A 19 -7.18 -5.46 -2.91
CA VAL A 19 -6.40 -4.40 -3.58
C VAL A 19 -6.13 -4.72 -5.05
N GLY A 20 -6.32 -5.96 -5.49
CA GLY A 20 -6.09 -6.42 -6.87
C GLY A 20 -7.16 -6.02 -7.89
N SER A 21 -8.23 -5.34 -7.46
CA SER A 21 -9.14 -4.70 -8.42
C SER A 21 -8.43 -3.47 -8.98
N ALA A 22 -7.69 -3.66 -10.06
CA ALA A 22 -7.27 -2.58 -10.96
C ALA A 22 -8.55 -1.87 -11.40
N SER A 23 -8.94 -0.88 -10.61
CA SER A 23 -10.09 -0.04 -10.90
C SER A 23 -9.73 0.65 -12.21
N ALA A 24 -10.53 0.40 -13.26
CA ALA A 24 -10.59 1.30 -14.38
C ALA A 24 -10.98 2.66 -13.79
N GLU A 25 -9.98 3.47 -13.48
CA GLU A 25 -10.16 4.82 -12.95
C GLU A 25 -11.10 5.53 -13.93
N PRO A 26 -12.11 6.29 -13.47
CA PRO A 26 -13.01 6.99 -14.35
C PRO A 26 -12.17 7.83 -15.31
N THR A 27 -12.15 7.44 -16.59
CA THR A 27 -11.52 8.24 -17.62
C THR A 27 -12.32 9.53 -17.65
N SER A 28 -11.72 10.66 -17.31
CA SER A 28 -12.38 11.95 -17.48
C SER A 28 -12.09 12.47 -18.88
N ALA A 29 -13.07 13.13 -19.51
CA ALA A 29 -12.86 13.79 -20.80
C ALA A 29 -11.68 14.75 -20.74
N LYS A 30 -11.60 15.55 -19.66
CA LYS A 30 -10.48 16.46 -19.37
C LYS A 30 -9.12 15.78 -19.34
N TYR A 31 -9.02 14.57 -18.79
CA TYR A 31 -7.77 13.83 -18.80
C TYR A 31 -7.33 13.46 -20.22
N VAL A 32 -8.26 13.03 -21.07
CA VAL A 32 -7.96 12.67 -22.47
C VAL A 32 -7.63 13.92 -23.30
N GLU A 33 -8.41 14.99 -23.13
CA GLU A 33 -8.22 16.28 -23.82
C GLU A 33 -6.82 16.87 -23.58
N GLY A 34 -6.33 16.86 -22.33
CA GLY A 34 -5.01 17.38 -21.98
C GLY A 34 -3.83 16.54 -22.48
N ARG A 35 -4.11 15.35 -23.05
CA ARG A 35 -3.08 14.44 -23.59
C ARG A 35 -3.01 14.46 -25.11
N LEU A 36 -3.93 15.17 -25.75
CA LEU A 36 -4.04 15.28 -27.20
C LEU A 36 -3.82 16.73 -27.62
N LEU A 37 -2.91 16.94 -28.58
CA LEU A 37 -2.70 18.19 -29.27
C LEU A 37 -3.82 18.43 -30.28
N ALA A 38 -4.19 19.70 -30.46
CA ALA A 38 -5.15 20.09 -31.48
C ALA A 38 -4.57 19.84 -32.90
N PRO A 39 -5.24 19.06 -33.76
CA PRO A 39 -4.70 18.70 -35.09
C PRO A 39 -4.52 19.89 -36.06
N CYS A 40 -5.12 21.05 -35.76
CA CYS A 40 -5.00 22.24 -36.59
C CYS A 40 -3.64 22.94 -36.46
N CYS A 41 -2.98 22.86 -35.30
CA CYS A 41 -1.69 23.53 -35.05
C CYS A 41 -0.60 22.62 -34.48
N TYR A 42 -0.96 21.52 -33.81
CA TYR A 42 -0.03 20.65 -33.08
C TYR A 42 0.82 21.38 -32.02
N GLN A 43 0.34 22.51 -31.51
CA GLN A 43 1.07 23.33 -30.52
C GLN A 43 0.42 23.35 -29.15
N GLN A 44 -0.91 23.29 -29.11
CA GLN A 44 -1.69 23.37 -27.88
C GLN A 44 -2.56 22.12 -27.74
N THR A 45 -2.84 21.73 -26.51
CA THR A 45 -3.71 20.60 -26.18
C THR A 45 -5.19 20.95 -26.36
N LEU A 46 -6.03 19.93 -26.56
CA LEU A 46 -7.46 20.11 -26.85
C LEU A 46 -8.22 20.78 -25.71
N ASP A 47 -7.74 20.64 -24.47
CA ASP A 47 -8.33 21.22 -23.27
C ASP A 47 -8.17 22.74 -23.16
N ILE A 48 -7.17 23.32 -23.83
CA ILE A 48 -6.86 24.77 -23.81
C ILE A 48 -7.05 25.46 -25.16
N HIS A 49 -7.03 24.71 -26.27
CA HIS A 49 -7.09 25.31 -27.59
C HIS A 49 -8.55 25.62 -28.00
N GLU A 50 -8.79 26.86 -28.38
CA GLU A 50 -10.12 27.37 -28.74
C GLU A 50 -10.27 27.50 -30.25
N SER A 51 -10.43 26.37 -30.93
CA SER A 51 -10.85 26.31 -32.34
C SER A 51 -12.15 25.54 -32.48
N GLU A 52 -12.86 25.74 -33.60
CA GLU A 52 -14.07 24.99 -33.90
C GLU A 52 -13.81 23.47 -33.93
N LEU A 53 -12.68 23.07 -34.54
CA LEU A 53 -12.24 21.68 -34.57
C LEU A 53 -11.96 21.14 -33.15
N ALA A 54 -11.21 21.89 -32.33
CA ALA A 54 -10.93 21.46 -30.96
C ALA A 54 -12.20 21.32 -30.12
N THR A 55 -13.17 22.23 -30.30
CA THR A 55 -14.47 22.17 -29.62
C THR A 55 -15.26 20.94 -30.03
N ALA A 56 -15.32 20.65 -31.33
CA ALA A 56 -15.99 19.46 -31.85
C ALA A 56 -15.36 18.16 -31.30
N LEU A 57 -14.02 18.10 -31.26
CA LEU A 57 -13.29 16.96 -30.70
C LEU A 57 -13.52 16.80 -29.19
N ARG A 58 -13.57 17.89 -28.42
CA ARG A 58 -13.92 17.83 -26.99
C ARG A 58 -15.31 17.23 -26.77
N VAL A 59 -16.30 17.66 -27.55
CA VAL A 59 -17.66 17.09 -27.51
C VAL A 59 -17.67 15.61 -27.88
N GLU A 60 -16.89 15.21 -28.89
CA GLU A 60 -16.74 13.81 -29.27
C GLU A 60 -16.15 12.97 -28.13
N ILE A 61 -15.03 13.45 -27.54
CA ILE A 61 -14.32 12.79 -26.45
C ILE A 61 -15.23 12.65 -25.23
N ASP A 62 -15.94 13.73 -24.84
CA ASP A 62 -16.87 13.71 -23.72
C ASP A 62 -17.98 12.68 -23.92
N GLY A 63 -18.56 12.62 -25.12
CA GLY A 63 -19.55 11.61 -25.48
C GLY A 63 -19.01 10.18 -25.43
N ARG A 64 -17.76 9.95 -25.84
CA ARG A 64 -17.09 8.63 -25.79
C ARG A 64 -16.82 8.19 -24.37
N VAL A 65 -16.30 9.10 -23.56
CA VAL A 65 -16.07 8.89 -22.13
C VAL A 65 -17.37 8.57 -21.40
N ALA A 66 -18.45 9.30 -21.69
CA ALA A 66 -19.77 9.05 -21.11
C ALA A 66 -20.32 7.65 -21.45
N ARG A 67 -19.90 7.06 -22.58
CA ARG A 67 -20.22 5.67 -22.96
C ARG A 67 -19.31 4.62 -22.33
N GLY A 68 -18.36 5.01 -21.48
CA GLY A 68 -17.43 4.11 -20.82
C GLY A 68 -16.26 3.65 -21.69
N GLU A 69 -15.98 4.35 -22.79
CA GLU A 69 -14.81 4.06 -23.61
C GLU A 69 -13.52 4.45 -22.87
N SER A 70 -12.46 3.64 -23.02
CA SER A 70 -11.21 3.87 -22.31
C SER A 70 -10.39 5.00 -22.93
N ALA A 71 -9.64 5.75 -22.11
CA ALA A 71 -8.73 6.80 -22.57
C ALA A 71 -7.80 6.33 -23.69
N ALA A 72 -7.23 5.12 -23.53
CA ALA A 72 -6.31 4.54 -24.50
C ALA A 72 -6.98 4.27 -25.85
N ALA A 73 -8.23 3.80 -25.88
CA ALA A 73 -8.96 3.57 -27.12
C ALA A 73 -9.27 4.89 -27.84
N ILE A 74 -9.64 5.93 -27.08
CA ILE A 74 -9.90 7.27 -27.62
C ILE A 74 -8.61 7.87 -28.19
N GLU A 75 -7.51 7.82 -27.45
CA GLU A 75 -6.20 8.30 -27.92
C GLU A 75 -5.72 7.56 -29.18
N GLU A 76 -5.90 6.24 -29.24
CA GLU A 76 -5.47 5.45 -30.39
C GLU A 76 -6.30 5.76 -31.64
N ASP A 77 -7.61 5.99 -31.49
CA ASP A 77 -8.46 6.45 -32.60
C ASP A 77 -8.03 7.85 -33.09
N MET A 78 -7.74 8.77 -32.18
CA MET A 78 -7.27 10.11 -32.53
C MET A 78 -5.93 10.06 -33.27
N VAL A 79 -5.02 9.18 -32.83
CA VAL A 79 -3.76 8.89 -33.50
C VAL A 79 -3.98 8.25 -34.88
N ALA A 80 -4.94 7.33 -35.01
CA ALA A 80 -5.26 6.72 -36.30
C ALA A 80 -5.78 7.75 -37.32
N ARG A 81 -6.51 8.78 -36.86
CA ARG A 81 -7.08 9.84 -37.71
C ARG A 81 -6.11 10.98 -38.03
N TYR A 82 -5.31 11.41 -37.06
CA TYR A 82 -4.46 12.62 -37.16
C TYR A 82 -2.96 12.34 -37.10
N GLY A 83 -2.57 11.06 -36.95
CA GLY A 83 -1.19 10.62 -36.83
C GLY A 83 -0.60 10.78 -35.43
N GLU A 84 0.60 10.23 -35.23
CA GLU A 84 1.25 10.18 -33.90
C GLU A 84 1.55 11.57 -33.30
N ARG A 85 1.62 12.60 -34.15
CA ARG A 85 1.86 13.99 -33.74
C ARG A 85 0.74 14.57 -32.88
N VAL A 86 -0.45 13.99 -32.88
CA VAL A 86 -1.56 14.42 -32.03
C VAL A 86 -1.30 14.09 -30.56
N ARG A 87 -0.34 13.22 -30.25
CA ARG A 87 -0.09 12.76 -28.89
C ARG A 87 0.82 13.76 -28.15
N ALA A 88 0.30 14.42 -27.12
CA ALA A 88 1.10 15.32 -26.27
C ALA A 88 2.00 14.54 -25.31
N VAL A 89 1.50 13.41 -24.78
CA VAL A 89 2.21 12.52 -23.85
C VAL A 89 2.64 11.25 -24.57
N PRO A 90 3.95 10.98 -24.75
CA PRO A 90 4.43 9.80 -25.47
C PRO A 90 3.86 8.47 -24.94
N LYS A 91 3.69 7.46 -25.81
CA LYS A 91 3.21 6.13 -25.41
C LYS A 91 4.11 5.60 -24.27
N GLY A 92 3.51 5.21 -23.14
CA GLY A 92 4.23 4.60 -22.02
C GLY A 92 4.94 5.58 -21.06
N ALA A 93 4.84 6.89 -21.28
CA ALA A 93 5.35 7.90 -20.34
C ALA A 93 4.38 8.20 -19.19
N GLU A 94 3.51 7.25 -18.81
CA GLU A 94 2.60 7.40 -17.68
C GLU A 94 3.39 7.31 -16.35
N PRO A 95 3.60 8.42 -15.62
CA PRO A 95 4.30 8.35 -14.33
C PRO A 95 3.54 7.46 -13.33
N ARG A 96 2.22 7.31 -13.51
CA ARG A 96 1.35 6.51 -12.64
C ARG A 96 1.66 5.01 -12.70
N GLY A 97 2.01 4.46 -13.86
CA GLY A 97 2.38 3.04 -13.99
C GLY A 97 3.62 2.70 -13.15
N ALA A 98 4.66 3.53 -13.24
CA ALA A 98 5.86 3.38 -12.44
C ALA A 98 5.59 3.53 -10.93
N ILE A 99 4.76 4.51 -10.53
CA ILE A 99 4.42 4.74 -9.12
C ILE A 99 3.66 3.54 -8.52
N THR A 100 2.73 2.92 -9.26
CA THR A 100 2.02 1.72 -8.77
C THR A 100 2.95 0.53 -8.58
N ILE A 101 3.90 0.31 -9.48
CA ILE A 101 4.87 -0.78 -9.38
C ILE A 101 5.82 -0.55 -8.20
N VAL A 102 6.39 0.66 -8.09
CA VAL A 102 7.30 1.01 -6.99
C VAL A 102 6.58 0.96 -5.65
N GLY A 103 5.35 1.47 -5.57
CA GLY A 103 4.51 1.38 -4.37
C GLY A 103 4.20 -0.08 -3.99
N GLY A 104 3.83 -0.91 -4.96
CA GLY A 104 3.59 -2.34 -4.75
C GLY A 104 4.83 -3.08 -4.23
N LEU A 105 6.00 -2.81 -4.81
CA LEU A 105 7.27 -3.37 -4.35
C LEU A 105 7.64 -2.91 -2.94
N ALA A 106 7.41 -1.63 -2.61
CA ALA A 106 7.70 -1.09 -1.28
C ALA A 106 6.82 -1.75 -0.20
N VAL A 107 5.53 -1.97 -0.49
CA VAL A 107 4.60 -2.68 0.41
C VAL A 107 5.05 -4.14 0.58
N LEU A 108 5.39 -4.82 -0.51
CA LEU A 108 5.85 -6.21 -0.46
C LEU A 108 7.15 -6.35 0.35
N ALA A 109 8.13 -5.46 0.12
CA ALA A 109 9.39 -5.44 0.86
C ALA A 109 9.16 -5.20 2.35
N SER A 110 8.26 -4.28 2.70
CA SER A 110 7.90 -4.00 4.10
C SER A 110 7.27 -5.21 4.78
N PHE A 111 6.37 -5.92 4.08
CA PHE A 111 5.73 -7.13 4.58
C PHE A 111 6.75 -8.26 4.81
N LEU A 112 7.63 -8.51 3.84
CA LEU A 112 8.69 -9.52 3.95
C LEU A 112 9.70 -9.19 5.05
N GLY A 113 10.07 -7.91 5.19
CA GLY A 113 10.94 -7.42 6.27
C GLY A 113 10.34 -7.67 7.65
N MET A 114 9.06 -7.33 7.83
CA MET A 114 8.33 -7.58 9.08
C MET A 114 8.28 -9.07 9.42
N LEU A 115 7.95 -9.92 8.44
CA LEU A 115 7.93 -11.38 8.61
C LEU A 115 9.30 -11.94 8.97
N GLY A 116 10.37 -11.42 8.36
CA GLY A 116 11.75 -11.78 8.67
C GLY A 116 12.12 -11.43 10.11
N LEU A 117 11.76 -10.23 10.57
CA LEU A 117 12.03 -9.76 11.92
C LEU A 117 11.28 -10.58 12.98
N VAL A 118 9.99 -10.84 12.77
CA VAL A 118 9.16 -11.70 13.63
C VAL A 118 9.72 -13.12 13.68
N ARG A 119 10.12 -13.68 12.53
CA ARG A 119 10.75 -15.02 12.50
C ARG A 119 12.08 -15.03 13.25
N ARG A 120 12.92 -14.01 13.09
CA ARG A 120 14.21 -13.88 13.78
C ARG A 120 14.02 -13.82 15.29
N TRP A 121 13.04 -13.07 15.78
CA TRP A 121 12.74 -13.01 17.22
C TRP A 121 12.14 -14.31 17.76
N SER A 122 11.24 -14.97 17.01
CA SER A 122 10.68 -16.26 17.45
C SER A 122 11.74 -17.38 17.49
N ARG A 123 12.72 -17.37 16.57
CA ARG A 123 13.82 -18.34 16.55
C ARG A 123 14.83 -18.08 17.66
N ARG A 124 15.02 -16.82 18.06
CA ARG A 124 15.83 -16.47 19.25
C ARG A 124 15.14 -16.94 20.53
N ALA A 125 13.83 -16.73 20.65
CA ALA A 125 13.05 -17.24 21.77
C ALA A 125 13.01 -18.78 21.84
N SER A 126 13.15 -19.47 20.70
CA SER A 126 13.18 -20.94 20.64
C SER A 126 14.58 -21.52 20.83
N LYS A 127 15.65 -20.70 20.80
CA LYS A 127 17.02 -21.16 21.07
C LYS A 127 17.37 -21.10 22.56
N GLU A 128 16.48 -20.56 23.38
CA GLU A 128 16.59 -20.59 24.83
C GLU A 128 15.75 -21.76 25.41
N SER A 129 16.47 -22.82 25.78
CA SER A 129 16.11 -23.86 26.75
C SER A 129 15.22 -25.04 26.33
N PRO A 130 15.82 -26.24 26.22
CA PRO A 130 15.31 -27.45 26.84
C PRO A 130 15.83 -27.55 28.29
N GLU A 131 15.31 -26.77 29.24
CA GLU A 131 15.43 -27.08 30.68
C GLU A 131 14.27 -26.52 31.52
N PRO A 132 13.16 -27.26 31.72
CA PRO A 132 11.98 -26.73 32.40
C PRO A 132 11.68 -27.42 33.75
N ALA A 133 12.60 -27.38 34.72
CA ALA A 133 12.27 -27.80 36.10
C ALA A 133 13.02 -27.03 37.20
N ARG A 134 14.34 -26.83 37.08
CA ARG A 134 15.15 -26.21 38.15
C ARG A 134 15.01 -24.68 38.23
N SER A 135 14.89 -24.00 37.09
CA SER A 135 14.76 -22.54 37.04
C SER A 135 13.45 -22.03 37.67
N ARG A 136 12.33 -22.73 37.45
CA ARG A 136 11.01 -22.35 37.98
C ARG A 136 10.89 -22.59 39.50
N ALA A 137 11.61 -23.59 40.02
CA ALA A 137 11.70 -23.83 41.46
C ALA A 137 12.58 -22.78 42.14
N SER A 138 13.73 -22.45 41.54
CA SER A 138 14.64 -21.40 42.05
C SER A 138 13.99 -20.02 42.04
N SER A 139 13.30 -19.64 40.94
CA SER A 139 12.61 -18.35 40.88
C SER A 139 11.50 -18.24 41.92
N ARG A 140 10.75 -19.32 42.17
CA ARG A 140 9.68 -19.36 43.17
C ARG A 140 10.22 -19.30 44.59
N THR A 141 11.34 -19.97 44.87
CA THR A 141 11.99 -19.89 46.20
C THR A 141 12.53 -18.50 46.47
N THR A 142 13.12 -17.84 45.47
CA THR A 142 13.64 -16.46 45.60
C THR A 142 12.52 -15.45 45.83
N ASP A 143 11.38 -15.62 45.14
CA ASP A 143 10.18 -14.77 45.29
C ASP A 143 9.65 -14.84 46.73
N VAL A 144 9.48 -16.06 47.26
CA VAL A 144 8.99 -16.28 48.63
C VAL A 144 9.93 -15.71 49.69
N ALA A 145 11.25 -15.81 49.48
CA ALA A 145 12.22 -15.25 50.41
C ALA A 145 12.24 -13.71 50.40
N LEU A 146 11.93 -13.09 49.26
CA LEU A 146 11.84 -11.64 49.12
C LEU A 146 10.59 -11.10 49.80
N ASP A 147 9.43 -11.73 49.58
CA ASP A 147 8.16 -11.37 50.21
C ASP A 147 8.27 -11.39 51.74
N GLN A 148 8.92 -12.43 52.30
CA GLN A 148 9.13 -12.54 53.74
C GLN A 148 9.99 -11.42 54.33
N ARG A 149 10.97 -10.91 53.56
CA ARG A 149 11.81 -9.78 53.99
C ARG A 149 11.04 -8.47 53.96
N ILE A 150 10.24 -8.26 52.91
CA ILE A 150 9.39 -7.07 52.78
C ILE A 150 8.39 -7.01 53.95
N ASP A 151 7.76 -8.13 54.30
CA ASP A 151 6.85 -8.18 55.44
C ASP A 151 7.53 -7.93 56.79
N ALA A 152 8.80 -8.33 56.93
CA ALA A 152 9.58 -8.07 58.14
C ALA A 152 9.95 -6.57 58.25
N ASP A 153 10.36 -5.97 57.14
CA ASP A 153 10.71 -4.54 57.08
C ASP A 153 9.49 -3.65 57.35
N LEU A 154 8.30 -4.03 56.85
CA LEU A 154 7.04 -3.31 57.10
C LEU A 154 6.66 -3.31 58.58
N ARG A 155 6.74 -4.46 59.26
CA ARG A 155 6.45 -4.55 60.70
C ARG A 155 7.44 -3.72 61.53
N ALA A 156 8.71 -3.73 61.15
CA ALA A 156 9.73 -2.94 61.84
C ALA A 156 9.49 -1.42 61.70
N LEU A 157 8.94 -0.97 60.56
CA LEU A 157 8.56 0.43 60.36
C LEU A 157 7.31 0.82 61.14
N ASP A 158 6.31 -0.07 61.20
CA ASP A 158 5.10 0.14 62.00
C ASP A 158 5.45 0.28 63.49
N ASP A 159 6.30 -0.60 64.03
CA ASP A 159 6.76 -0.57 65.41
C ASP A 159 7.62 0.67 65.74
N ALA A 160 8.36 1.21 64.77
CA ALA A 160 9.15 2.43 64.93
C ALA A 160 8.31 3.72 64.86
N SER A 161 7.05 3.63 64.42
CA SER A 161 6.13 4.77 64.28
C SER A 161 5.12 4.92 65.42
N ALA A 162 5.13 3.98 66.38
CA ALA A 162 4.31 3.95 67.60
C ALA A 162 5.07 4.51 68.81
#